data_AF-A0A369BCK8-F1
#
_entry.id   AF-A0A369BCK8-F1
#
_cell.length_a   1.000
_cell.length_b   1.000
_cell.length_c   1.000
_cell.angle_alpha   90.00
_cell.angle_beta   90.00
_cell.angle_gamma   90.00
#
_symmetry.space_group_name_H-M   'P 1'
#
loop_
_entity.id
_entity.type
_entity.pdbx_description
1 polymer ?
#
loop_
_entity_poly.entity_id
_entity_poly.type
_entity_poly.pdbx_seq_one_letter_code
_entity_poly.pdbx_strand_id
1 'polypeptide(L)'
;MEIDYSELSRQRKALYEKLLDNSKMLLKYLDEVEEDSAKNLSHFLKLQSVWNICTRDINKLDQTLREHAPDLDAEDEEWRMDTLREIDTNLEELRIGLNTSAKLTGSDMLNVNNQRKVLNAYFGTQRNDQIPLYLDEKK
;
A
#
# COMPACT_ATOMS: atom_id res chain seq x y z
N MET A 1 -2.56 -23.30 34.31
CA MET A 1 -3.00 -23.42 32.91
C MET A 1 -1.75 -23.81 32.16
N GLU A 2 -1.63 -25.05 31.70
CA GLU A 2 -0.49 -25.44 30.85
C GLU A 2 -0.65 -24.73 29.51
N ILE A 3 0.40 -24.01 29.09
CA ILE A 3 0.43 -23.36 27.79
C ILE A 3 0.77 -24.45 26.77
N ASP A 4 -0.13 -24.67 25.81
CA ASP A 4 0.11 -25.61 24.71
C ASP A 4 0.99 -24.94 23.64
N TYR A 5 2.30 -25.17 23.75
CA TYR A 5 3.30 -24.61 22.85
C TYR A 5 3.16 -25.11 21.40
N SER A 6 2.64 -26.32 21.20
CA SER A 6 2.42 -26.87 19.86
C SER A 6 1.36 -26.05 19.12
N GLU A 7 0.28 -25.70 19.83
CA GLU A 7 -0.78 -24.87 19.27
C GLU A 7 -0.32 -23.43 19.05
N LEU A 8 0.49 -22.85 19.94
CA LEU A 8 1.07 -21.50 19.74
C LEU A 8 2.02 -21.44 18.53
N SER A 9 2.91 -22.42 18.35
CA SER A 9 3.81 -22.48 17.18
C SER A 9 3.00 -22.63 15.88
N ARG A 10 1.96 -23.48 15.89
CA ARG A 10 1.07 -23.64 14.73
C ARG A 10 0.32 -22.35 14.39
N GLN A 11 -0.17 -21.62 15.39
CA GLN A 11 -0.82 -20.32 15.19
C GLN A 11 0.15 -19.28 14.62
N ARG A 12 1.38 -19.23 15.14
CA ARG A 12 2.46 -18.36 14.63
C ARG A 12 2.71 -18.64 13.14
N LYS A 13 2.87 -19.91 12.77
CA LYS A 13 3.06 -20.33 11.38
C LYS A 13 1.92 -19.89 10.46
N ALA A 14 0.67 -20.14 10.87
CA ALA A 14 -0.50 -19.74 10.09
C ALA A 14 -0.59 -18.22 9.88
N LEU A 15 -0.14 -17.41 10.87
CA LEU A 15 -0.10 -15.96 10.72
C LEU A 15 0.97 -15.49 9.73
N TYR A 16 2.15 -16.12 9.71
CA TYR A 16 3.19 -15.82 8.72
C TYR A 16 2.76 -16.21 7.30
N GLU A 17 2.16 -17.39 7.13
CA GLU A 17 1.59 -17.81 5.84
C GLU A 17 0.52 -16.84 5.35
N LYS A 18 -0.38 -16.40 6.25
CA LYS A 18 -1.39 -15.40 5.92
C LYS A 18 -0.79 -14.04 5.54
N LEU A 19 0.32 -13.65 6.17
CA LEU A 19 1.01 -12.40 5.87
C LEU A 19 1.73 -12.48 4.51
N LEU A 20 2.28 -13.65 4.17
CA LEU A 20 2.83 -13.94 2.85
C LEU A 20 1.76 -13.94 1.75
N ASP A 21 0.63 -14.58 1.97
CA ASP A 21 -0.48 -14.55 1.01
C ASP A 21 -0.99 -13.12 0.80
N ASN A 22 -1.08 -12.34 1.87
CA ASN A 22 -1.47 -10.93 1.79
C ASN A 22 -0.44 -10.09 1.00
N SER A 23 0.86 -10.38 1.11
CA SER A 23 1.90 -9.69 0.33
C SER A 23 1.79 -10.02 -1.17
N LYS A 24 1.51 -11.28 -1.52
CA LYS A 24 1.23 -11.72 -2.89
C LYS A 24 -0.02 -11.07 -3.47
N MET A 25 -1.09 -10.95 -2.68
CA MET A 25 -2.31 -10.26 -3.09
C MET A 25 -2.07 -8.77 -3.34
N LEU A 26 -1.27 -8.11 -2.51
CA LEU A 26 -0.89 -6.71 -2.71
C LEU A 26 -0.10 -6.53 -4.02
N LEU A 27 0.84 -7.44 -4.34
CA LEU A 27 1.60 -7.40 -5.60
C LEU A 27 0.68 -7.53 -6.80
N LYS A 28 -0.15 -8.57 -6.81
CA LYS A 28 -1.14 -8.78 -7.87
C LYS A 28 -2.06 -7.58 -8.05
N TYR A 29 -2.50 -6.99 -6.95
CA TYR A 29 -3.32 -5.79 -6.97
C TYR A 29 -2.60 -4.59 -7.60
N LEU A 30 -1.28 -4.48 -7.45
CA LEU A 30 -0.48 -3.42 -8.07
C LEU A 30 -0.37 -3.59 -9.60
N ASP A 31 -0.41 -4.83 -10.10
CA ASP A 31 -0.40 -5.14 -11.53
C ASP A 31 -1.79 -4.99 -12.18
N GLU A 32 -2.87 -5.21 -11.42
CA GLU A 32 -4.26 -5.25 -11.90
C GLU A 32 -5.06 -3.96 -11.61
N VAL A 33 -4.41 -2.81 -11.41
CA VAL A 33 -5.12 -1.55 -11.11
C VAL A 33 -6.01 -1.14 -12.31
N GLU A 34 -7.29 -1.51 -12.25
CA GLU A 34 -8.33 -1.12 -13.21
C GLU A 34 -8.85 0.33 -12.99
N GLU A 35 -9.66 0.86 -13.91
CA GLU A 35 -10.16 2.25 -13.91
C GLU A 35 -11.06 2.63 -12.71
N ASP A 36 -11.62 1.67 -11.95
CA ASP A 36 -12.50 1.94 -10.80
C ASP A 36 -11.70 2.27 -9.52
N SER A 37 -11.18 3.49 -9.47
CA SER A 37 -10.35 4.02 -8.38
C SER A 37 -10.96 3.89 -6.97
N ALA A 38 -12.29 3.94 -6.83
CA ALA A 38 -12.94 3.88 -5.52
C ALA A 38 -13.02 2.45 -4.96
N LYS A 39 -13.36 1.47 -5.80
CA LYS A 39 -13.34 0.05 -5.38
C LYS A 39 -11.92 -0.42 -5.10
N ASN A 40 -10.98 0.02 -5.92
CA ASN A 40 -9.56 -0.21 -5.78
C ASN A 40 -9.04 0.25 -4.40
N LEU A 41 -9.28 1.51 -4.02
CA LEU A 41 -8.89 2.01 -2.70
C LEU A 41 -9.48 1.17 -1.56
N SER A 42 -10.75 0.78 -1.66
CA SER A 42 -11.41 -0.04 -0.61
C SER A 42 -10.78 -1.44 -0.46
N HIS A 43 -10.34 -2.04 -1.56
CA HIS A 43 -9.70 -3.36 -1.56
C HIS A 43 -8.29 -3.26 -0.96
N PHE A 44 -7.52 -2.26 -1.36
CA PHE A 44 -6.21 -1.99 -0.81
C PHE A 44 -6.26 -1.77 0.72
N LEU A 45 -7.20 -0.96 1.21
CA LEU A 45 -7.37 -0.72 2.65
C LEU A 45 -7.73 -1.99 3.43
N LYS A 46 -8.48 -2.93 2.82
CA LYS A 46 -8.75 -4.24 3.42
C LYS A 46 -7.48 -5.08 3.55
N LEU A 47 -6.67 -5.16 2.49
CA LEU A 47 -5.39 -5.88 2.52
C LEU A 47 -4.42 -5.27 3.56
N GLN A 48 -4.39 -3.93 3.66
CA GLN A 48 -3.61 -3.23 4.69
C GLN A 48 -4.13 -3.53 6.11
N SER A 49 -5.45 -3.62 6.30
CA SER A 49 -6.03 -3.99 7.58
C SER A 49 -5.63 -5.41 7.99
N VAL A 50 -5.68 -6.37 7.06
CA VAL A 50 -5.23 -7.75 7.29
C VAL A 50 -3.75 -7.79 7.68
N TRP A 51 -2.91 -7.03 6.97
CA TRP A 51 -1.49 -6.89 7.30
C TRP A 51 -1.28 -6.46 8.76
N ASN A 52 -1.90 -5.34 9.15
CA ASN A 52 -1.75 -4.77 10.49
C ASN A 52 -2.22 -5.73 11.60
N ILE A 53 -3.30 -6.47 11.35
CA ILE A 53 -3.80 -7.48 12.29
C ILE A 53 -2.78 -8.61 12.44
N CYS A 54 -2.29 -9.16 11.33
CA CYS A 54 -1.33 -10.28 11.36
C CYS A 54 -0.02 -9.87 12.05
N THR A 55 0.55 -8.71 11.73
CA THR A 55 1.79 -8.23 12.39
C THR A 55 1.59 -8.04 13.88
N ARG A 56 0.45 -7.46 14.30
CA ARG A 56 0.15 -7.26 15.73
C ARG A 56 0.02 -8.60 16.45
N ASP A 57 -0.67 -9.55 15.85
CA ASP A 57 -0.96 -10.83 16.49
C ASP A 57 0.30 -11.72 16.53
N ILE A 58 1.18 -11.66 15.51
CA ILE A 58 2.52 -12.25 15.54
C ILE A 58 3.34 -11.67 16.68
N ASN A 59 3.41 -10.33 16.80
CA ASN A 59 4.17 -9.69 17.88
C ASN A 59 3.71 -10.11 19.27
N LYS A 60 2.40 -10.29 19.47
CA LYS A 60 1.85 -10.80 20.73
C LYS A 60 2.25 -12.26 20.98
N LEU A 61 2.14 -13.10 19.96
CA LEU A 61 2.52 -14.52 20.02
C LEU A 61 4.02 -14.68 20.31
N ASP A 62 4.87 -13.91 19.64
CA ASP A 62 6.31 -13.92 19.88
C ASP A 62 6.65 -13.44 21.29
N GLN A 63 5.94 -12.45 21.81
CA GLN A 63 6.11 -12.04 23.21
C GLN A 63 5.74 -13.17 24.17
N THR A 64 4.58 -13.81 23.98
CA THR A 64 4.14 -14.94 24.82
C THR A 64 5.10 -16.12 24.73
N LEU A 65 5.60 -16.45 23.53
CA LEU A 65 6.57 -17.54 23.34
C LEU A 65 7.91 -17.25 24.01
N ARG A 66 8.42 -16.01 23.91
CA ARG A 66 9.66 -15.60 24.58
C ARG A 66 9.55 -15.64 26.11
N GLU A 67 8.40 -15.27 26.66
CA GLU A 67 8.17 -15.25 28.11
C GLU A 67 8.05 -16.67 28.71
N HIS A 68 7.61 -17.65 27.92
CA HIS A 68 7.27 -18.99 28.43
C HIS A 68 8.14 -20.13 27.91
N ALA A 69 8.84 -19.97 26.79
CA ALA A 69 9.72 -20.98 26.21
C ALA A 69 10.82 -20.37 25.31
N PRO A 70 11.89 -19.83 25.92
CA PRO A 70 12.97 -19.15 25.20
C PRO A 70 13.81 -20.06 24.28
N ASP A 71 13.75 -21.39 24.46
CA ASP A 71 14.61 -22.36 23.76
C ASP A 71 13.92 -23.12 22.60
N LEU A 72 12.67 -22.78 22.24
CA LEU A 72 11.89 -23.49 21.21
C LEU A 72 12.34 -23.23 19.75
N ASP A 73 13.36 -22.39 19.53
CA ASP A 73 13.45 -21.63 18.28
C ASP A 73 14.40 -22.21 17.21
N ALA A 74 15.04 -23.38 17.39
CA ALA A 74 16.06 -23.85 16.42
C ALA A 74 15.49 -24.54 15.15
N GLU A 75 14.47 -25.39 15.27
CA GLU A 75 13.84 -26.06 14.10
C GLU A 75 12.82 -25.15 13.38
N ASP A 76 12.27 -24.16 14.08
CA ASP A 76 11.28 -23.23 13.56
C ASP A 76 11.91 -22.03 12.83
N GLU A 77 13.24 -21.86 12.89
CA GLU A 77 13.92 -20.67 12.39
C GLU A 77 14.05 -20.66 10.87
N GLU A 78 14.33 -21.80 10.25
CA GLU A 78 14.62 -21.88 8.81
C GLU A 78 13.39 -21.51 7.97
N TRP A 79 12.24 -22.15 8.21
CA TRP A 79 11.01 -21.84 7.48
C TRP A 79 10.53 -20.41 7.72
N ARG A 80 10.71 -19.89 8.95
CA ARG A 80 10.35 -18.52 9.32
C ARG A 80 11.20 -17.51 8.56
N MET A 81 12.51 -17.76 8.50
CA MET A 81 13.45 -16.90 7.79
C MET A 81 13.19 -16.91 6.28
N ASP A 82 12.89 -18.05 5.68
CA ASP A 82 12.54 -18.13 4.26
C ASP A 82 11.23 -17.39 3.96
N THR A 83 10.21 -17.58 4.81
CA THR A 83 8.93 -16.85 4.69
C THR A 83 9.14 -15.34 4.79
N LEU A 84 9.96 -14.89 5.74
CA LEU A 84 10.29 -13.48 5.93
C LEU A 84 11.07 -12.90 4.74
N ARG A 85 12.00 -13.65 4.15
CA ARG A 85 12.73 -13.24 2.94
C ARG A 85 11.79 -13.07 1.75
N GLU A 86 10.83 -13.99 1.57
CA GLU A 86 9.84 -13.89 0.50
C GLU A 86 8.93 -12.67 0.70
N ILE A 87 8.50 -12.42 1.94
CA ILE A 87 7.73 -11.21 2.28
C ILE A 87 8.54 -9.94 1.98
N ASP A 88 9.81 -9.88 2.37
CA ASP A 88 10.68 -8.72 2.14
C ASP A 88 10.88 -8.45 0.65
N THR A 89 11.08 -9.51 -0.14
CA THR A 89 11.16 -9.43 -1.61
C THR A 89 9.88 -8.83 -2.19
N ASN A 90 8.72 -9.32 -1.76
CA ASN A 90 7.42 -8.81 -2.23
C ASN A 90 7.20 -7.34 -1.84
N LEU A 91 7.66 -6.92 -0.65
CA LEU A 91 7.55 -5.53 -0.19
C LEU A 91 8.45 -4.59 -1.00
N GLU A 92 9.66 -5.00 -1.35
CA GLU A 92 10.55 -4.18 -2.17
C GLU A 92 9.99 -4.05 -3.60
N GLU A 93 9.43 -5.11 -4.18
CA GLU A 93 8.73 -5.04 -5.47
C GLU A 93 7.52 -4.09 -5.41
N LEU A 94 6.69 -4.19 -4.37
CA LEU A 94 5.58 -3.26 -4.13
C LEU A 94 6.06 -1.81 -4.05
N ARG A 95 7.14 -1.56 -3.33
CA ARG A 95 7.73 -0.24 -3.18
C ARG A 95 8.23 0.31 -4.52
N ILE A 96 8.90 -0.51 -5.32
CA ILE A 96 9.35 -0.15 -6.68
C ILE A 96 8.15 0.18 -7.57
N GLY A 97 7.10 -0.64 -7.52
CA GLY A 97 5.87 -0.46 -8.29
C GLY A 97 5.11 0.82 -7.93
N LEU A 98 4.96 1.11 -6.63
CA LEU A 98 4.35 2.34 -6.14
C LEU A 98 5.15 3.58 -6.54
N ASN A 99 6.48 3.53 -6.42
CA ASN A 99 7.34 4.64 -6.83
C ASN A 99 7.25 4.92 -8.34
N THR A 100 7.15 3.87 -9.14
CA THR A 100 6.99 3.99 -10.60
C THR A 100 5.64 4.61 -10.93
N SER A 101 4.57 4.14 -10.30
CA SER A 101 3.21 4.67 -10.47
C SER A 101 3.10 6.14 -10.06
N ALA A 102 3.75 6.53 -8.95
CA ALA A 102 3.80 7.91 -8.49
C ALA A 102 4.54 8.83 -9.48
N LYS A 103 5.65 8.36 -10.06
CA LYS A 103 6.40 9.09 -11.09
C LYS A 103 5.58 9.28 -12.37
N LEU A 104 4.88 8.25 -12.83
CA LEU A 104 4.02 8.33 -14.01
C LEU A 104 2.88 9.35 -13.80
N THR A 105 2.18 9.25 -12.68
CA THR A 105 1.12 10.22 -12.31
C THR A 105 1.65 11.66 -12.25
N GLY A 106 2.84 11.86 -11.68
CA GLY A 106 3.49 13.18 -11.65
C GLY A 106 3.87 13.70 -13.05
N SER A 107 4.31 12.82 -13.94
CA SER A 107 4.61 13.16 -15.34
C SER A 107 3.35 13.54 -16.12
N ASP A 108 2.25 12.81 -15.92
CA ASP A 108 0.96 13.11 -16.56
C ASP A 108 0.41 14.45 -16.11
N MET A 109 0.54 14.80 -14.82
CA MET A 109 0.13 16.11 -14.31
C MET A 109 0.96 17.25 -14.91
N LEU A 110 2.27 17.05 -15.14
CA LEU A 110 3.11 18.00 -15.86
C LEU A 110 2.67 18.13 -17.32
N ASN A 111 2.33 17.03 -17.98
CA ASN A 111 1.83 17.03 -19.36
C ASN A 111 0.49 17.75 -19.49
N VAL A 112 -0.47 17.53 -18.57
CA VAL A 112 -1.75 18.25 -18.52
C VAL A 112 -1.52 19.75 -18.30
N ASN A 113 -0.60 20.13 -17.41
CA ASN A 113 -0.26 21.54 -17.21
C ASN A 113 0.37 22.17 -18.47
N ASN A 114 1.22 21.44 -19.17
CA ASN A 114 1.81 21.89 -20.43
C ASN A 114 0.76 21.99 -21.55
N GLN A 115 -0.15 21.02 -21.66
CA GLN A 115 -1.29 21.07 -22.58
C GLN A 115 -2.20 22.27 -22.29
N ARG A 116 -2.48 22.55 -21.00
CA ARG A 116 -3.24 23.74 -20.58
C ARG A 116 -2.53 25.05 -20.94
N LYS A 117 -1.20 25.13 -20.78
CA LYS A 117 -0.41 26.30 -21.22
C LYS A 117 -0.47 26.50 -22.74
N VAL A 118 -0.36 25.41 -23.50
CA VAL A 118 -0.46 25.43 -24.96
C VAL A 118 -1.86 25.88 -25.40
N LEU A 119 -2.92 25.30 -24.84
CA LEU A 119 -4.30 25.70 -25.12
C LEU A 119 -4.55 27.18 -24.81
N ASN A 120 -4.05 27.66 -23.68
CA ASN A 120 -4.14 29.08 -23.33
C ASN A 120 -3.36 29.99 -24.29
N ALA A 121 -2.19 29.56 -24.76
CA ALA A 121 -1.35 30.34 -25.68
C ALA A 121 -1.96 30.45 -27.08
N TYR A 122 -2.58 29.39 -27.59
CA TYR A 122 -3.13 29.35 -28.95
C TYR A 122 -4.61 29.72 -29.04
N PHE A 123 -5.40 29.41 -28.01
CA PHE A 123 -6.86 29.58 -28.05
C PHE A 123 -7.37 30.59 -27.01
N GLY A 124 -6.49 31.17 -26.17
CA GLY A 124 -6.87 32.25 -25.26
C GLY A 124 -7.96 31.87 -24.25
N THR A 125 -8.10 30.57 -23.92
CA THR A 125 -9.20 30.00 -23.12
C THR A 125 -9.36 30.58 -21.71
N GLN A 126 -8.39 31.33 -21.19
CA GLN A 126 -8.45 32.04 -19.91
C GLN A 126 -8.64 33.57 -20.01
N ARG A 127 -8.95 34.14 -21.19
CA ARG A 127 -9.15 35.59 -21.34
C ARG A 127 -10.52 36.14 -20.89
N ASN A 128 -11.42 35.33 -20.31
CA ASN A 128 -12.82 35.73 -20.17
C ASN A 128 -13.33 36.15 -18.78
N ASP A 129 -12.49 36.31 -17.74
CA ASP A 129 -12.99 36.63 -16.39
C ASP A 129 -12.51 37.95 -15.77
N GLN A 130 -11.95 38.88 -16.55
CA GLN A 130 -11.78 40.26 -16.08
C GLN A 130 -12.24 41.25 -17.14
N ILE A 131 -13.56 41.44 -17.23
CA ILE A 131 -14.14 42.69 -17.71
C ILE A 131 -14.15 43.63 -16.49
N PRO A 132 -13.32 44.69 -16.43
CA PRO A 132 -13.60 45.79 -15.53
C PRO A 132 -14.92 46.38 -16.03
N LEU A 133 -16.01 46.18 -15.30
CA LEU A 133 -17.22 46.96 -15.49
C LEU A 133 -16.85 48.42 -15.17
N TYR A 134 -16.46 49.18 -16.19
CA TYR A 134 -16.57 50.62 -16.14
C TYR A 134 -18.06 50.93 -16.08
N LEU A 135 -18.57 51.14 -14.87
CA LEU A 135 -19.84 51.82 -14.63
C LEU A 135 -19.67 53.28 -15.07
N ASP A 136 -19.74 53.52 -16.37
CA ASP A 136 -20.03 54.83 -16.95
C ASP A 136 -21.55 55.03 -16.86
N GLU A 137 -22.05 55.33 -15.66
CA GLU A 137 -23.37 55.94 -15.53
C GLU A 137 -23.24 57.44 -15.81
N LYS A 138 -23.39 57.79 -17.10
CA LYS A 138 -23.77 59.14 -17.49
C LYS A 138 -25.21 59.41 -17.10
N LYS A 139 -25.44 60.36 -16.19
CA LYS A 139 -26.25 61.59 -16.42
C LYS A 139 -26.35 62.45 -15.17
#